data_AF-A0A8T2WPD9-F1
#
_entry.id   AF-A0A8T2WPD9-F1
#
_cell.length_a   1.000
_cell.length_b   1.000
_cell.length_c   1.000
_cell.angle_alpha   90.00
_cell.angle_beta   90.00
_cell.angle_gamma   90.00
#
_symmetry.space_group_name_H-M   'P 1'
#
loop_
_entity.id
_entity.type
_entity.pdbx_description
1 polymer ?
#
loop_
_entity_poly.entity_id
_entity_poly.type
_entity_poly.pdbx_seq_one_letter_code
_entity_poly.pdbx_strand_id
1 'polypeptide(L)'
;MASYAPLLVNYNDRWWTLDAIAFNSSKHYGTPNYWVPKFFIELSGATLFDAKLQTNFSTLVASAITWQNSNGETYLKIKVVPAQTLLKNADKDMQVVLTPFPSTSFHLLTESNNNRMPQTDSFSRSSI
;
A
#
# COMPACT_ATOMS: atom_id res chain seq x y z
N MET A 1 10.22 -11.75 -6.65
CA MET A 1 9.03 -11.52 -7.50
C MET A 1 7.84 -12.19 -6.84
N ALA A 2 6.69 -11.53 -6.80
CA ALA A 2 5.44 -12.08 -6.27
C ALA A 2 4.33 -11.82 -7.27
N SER A 3 3.46 -12.80 -7.51
CA SER A 3 2.31 -12.68 -8.41
C SER A 3 1.11 -13.37 -7.78
N TYR A 4 -0.07 -12.83 -8.08
CA TYR A 4 -1.33 -13.43 -7.67
C TYR A 4 -1.75 -14.51 -8.69
N ALA A 5 -2.24 -15.65 -8.21
CA ALA A 5 -2.71 -16.74 -9.05
C ALA A 5 -3.98 -17.38 -8.45
N PRO A 6 -5.01 -17.66 -9.27
CA PRO A 6 -5.04 -17.48 -10.73
C PRO A 6 -5.33 -16.02 -11.15
N LEU A 7 -4.83 -15.61 -12.33
CA LEU A 7 -4.82 -14.20 -12.75
C LEU A 7 -6.11 -13.80 -13.48
N LEU A 8 -6.57 -14.66 -14.38
CA LEU A 8 -7.68 -14.40 -15.29
C LEU A 8 -8.74 -15.49 -15.12
N VAL A 9 -10.00 -15.08 -15.06
CA VAL A 9 -11.14 -16.00 -15.07
C VAL A 9 -12.18 -15.57 -16.07
N ASN A 10 -12.62 -16.55 -16.87
CA ASN A 10 -13.79 -16.38 -17.70
C ASN A 10 -15.03 -16.47 -16.80
N TYR A 11 -15.84 -15.41 -16.78
CA TYR A 11 -17.08 -15.37 -16.00
C TYR A 11 -18.04 -16.52 -16.36
N ASN A 12 -18.04 -16.94 -17.63
CA ASN A 12 -18.94 -17.96 -18.13
C ASN A 12 -18.48 -19.40 -17.85
N ASP A 13 -17.22 -19.60 -17.43
CA ASP A 13 -16.66 -20.93 -17.14
C ASP A 13 -15.74 -20.84 -15.93
N ARG A 14 -16.36 -20.72 -14.75
CA ARG A 14 -15.69 -20.46 -13.48
C ARG A 14 -15.60 -21.73 -12.65
N TRP A 15 -14.41 -22.30 -12.55
CA TRP A 15 -14.15 -23.43 -11.64
C TRP A 15 -13.54 -23.00 -10.31
N TRP A 16 -12.96 -21.79 -10.22
CA TRP A 16 -12.32 -21.24 -9.02
C TRP A 16 -12.84 -19.82 -8.73
N THR A 17 -12.98 -19.46 -7.45
CA THR A 17 -13.63 -18.20 -7.02
C THR A 17 -12.66 -17.05 -6.75
N LEU A 18 -11.35 -17.25 -6.84
CA LEU A 18 -10.38 -16.29 -6.30
C LEU A 18 -9.41 -15.75 -7.36
N ASP A 19 -9.92 -15.15 -8.43
CA ASP A 19 -9.11 -14.57 -9.51
C ASP A 19 -8.97 -13.06 -9.39
N ALA A 20 -7.90 -12.49 -9.95
CA ALA A 20 -7.69 -11.04 -9.97
C ALA A 20 -8.59 -10.33 -10.99
N ILE A 21 -8.69 -10.86 -12.22
CA ILE A 21 -9.42 -10.21 -13.31
C ILE A 21 -10.47 -11.17 -13.85
N ALA A 22 -11.73 -10.77 -13.79
CA ALA A 22 -12.84 -11.49 -14.39
C ALA A 22 -13.20 -10.87 -15.75
N PHE A 23 -13.40 -11.69 -16.77
CA PHE A 23 -13.74 -11.24 -18.11
C PHE A 23 -14.80 -12.11 -18.78
N ASN A 24 -15.48 -11.53 -19.77
CA ASN A 24 -16.32 -12.24 -20.75
C ASN A 24 -16.03 -11.67 -22.15
N SER A 25 -16.83 -12.06 -23.16
CA SER A 25 -16.65 -11.63 -24.55
C SER A 25 -16.75 -10.13 -24.80
N SER A 26 -17.23 -9.34 -23.84
CA SER A 26 -17.55 -7.92 -24.04
C SER A 26 -17.09 -6.99 -22.92
N LYS A 27 -16.76 -7.52 -21.74
CA LYS A 27 -16.45 -6.76 -20.53
C LYS A 27 -15.38 -7.47 -19.71
N HIS A 28 -14.63 -6.70 -18.92
CA HIS A 28 -13.74 -7.20 -17.90
C HIS A 28 -13.79 -6.29 -16.68
N TYR A 29 -13.53 -6.84 -15.49
CA TYR A 29 -13.46 -6.07 -14.26
C TYR A 29 -12.42 -6.68 -13.31
N GLY A 30 -11.77 -5.81 -12.53
CA GLY A 30 -10.89 -6.24 -11.44
C GLY A 30 -11.71 -6.64 -10.23
N THR A 31 -11.43 -7.81 -9.67
CA THR A 31 -11.98 -8.21 -8.37
C THR A 31 -11.28 -7.43 -7.24
N PRO A 32 -11.76 -7.49 -5.99
CA PRO A 32 -11.05 -6.89 -4.86
C PRO A 32 -9.57 -7.31 -4.77
N ASN A 33 -9.24 -8.52 -5.21
CA ASN A 33 -7.87 -9.04 -5.22
C ASN A 33 -6.96 -8.38 -6.26
N TYR A 34 -7.51 -7.77 -7.33
CA TYR A 34 -6.72 -6.99 -8.29
C TYR A 34 -6.17 -5.71 -7.66
N TRP A 35 -6.90 -5.10 -6.73
CA TRP A 35 -6.55 -3.80 -6.17
C TRP A 35 -5.37 -3.86 -5.20
N VAL A 36 -5.18 -4.98 -4.51
CA VAL A 36 -4.04 -5.17 -3.58
C VAL A 36 -2.68 -5.06 -4.29
N PRO A 37 -2.35 -5.89 -5.31
CA PRO A 37 -1.11 -5.74 -6.04
C PRO A 37 -1.05 -4.42 -6.82
N LYS A 38 -2.19 -3.88 -7.29
CA LYS A 38 -2.25 -2.56 -7.93
C LYS A 38 -1.80 -1.45 -6.98
N PHE A 39 -2.21 -1.52 -5.71
CA PHE A 39 -1.80 -0.58 -4.67
C PHE A 39 -0.30 -0.66 -4.38
N PHE A 40 0.31 -1.85 -4.48
CA PHE A 40 1.72 -2.06 -4.20
C PHE A 40 2.65 -2.06 -5.43
N ILE A 41 2.15 -1.77 -6.63
CA ILE A 41 2.95 -1.85 -7.86
C ILE A 41 4.18 -0.92 -7.83
N GLU A 42 4.05 0.23 -7.17
CA GLU A 42 5.12 1.22 -7.01
C GLU A 42 6.22 0.79 -6.03
N LEU A 43 6.07 -0.33 -5.32
CA LEU A 43 7.15 -0.91 -4.52
C LEU A 43 8.24 -1.55 -5.42
N SER A 44 7.91 -1.87 -6.67
CA SER A 44 8.86 -2.49 -7.60
C SER A 44 9.98 -1.51 -7.95
N GLY A 45 11.18 -1.77 -7.45
CA GLY A 45 12.35 -0.90 -7.63
C GLY A 45 12.51 0.20 -6.59
N ALA A 46 11.67 0.21 -5.54
CA ALA A 46 11.80 1.13 -4.41
C ALA A 46 12.70 0.56 -3.29
N THR A 47 13.32 1.43 -2.50
CA THR A 47 14.09 1.03 -1.32
C THR A 47 13.18 0.99 -0.09
N LEU A 48 13.21 -0.12 0.64
CA LEU A 48 12.44 -0.31 1.87
C LEU A 48 13.14 0.34 3.08
N PHE A 49 12.40 1.09 3.88
CA PHE A 49 12.87 1.57 5.18
C PHE A 49 12.45 0.62 6.30
N ASP A 50 13.40 0.39 7.22
CA ASP A 50 13.10 -0.27 8.48
C ASP A 50 12.35 0.69 9.40
N ALA A 51 11.03 0.69 9.31
CA ALA A 51 10.14 1.55 10.08
C ALA A 51 9.27 0.70 11.01
N LYS A 52 9.28 1.04 12.31
CA LYS A 52 8.45 0.37 13.31
C LYS A 52 7.13 1.11 13.47
N LEU A 53 6.02 0.45 13.11
CA LEU A 53 4.69 0.97 13.39
C LEU A 53 4.40 0.88 14.90
N GLN A 54 4.15 2.02 15.55
CA GLN A 54 3.65 2.07 16.92
C GLN A 54 2.13 2.27 16.89
N THR A 55 1.38 1.25 17.28
CA THR A 55 -0.10 1.28 17.26
C THR A 55 -0.66 0.36 18.35
N ASN A 56 -1.85 0.69 18.83
CA ASN A 56 -2.63 -0.14 19.75
C ASN A 56 -3.44 -1.23 19.01
N PHE A 57 -3.45 -1.19 17.67
CA PHE A 57 -4.18 -2.14 16.83
C PHE A 57 -3.23 -3.18 16.24
N SER A 58 -3.42 -4.45 16.59
CA SER A 58 -2.64 -5.56 16.02
C SER A 58 -3.02 -5.92 14.58
N THR A 59 -4.11 -5.34 14.06
CA THR A 59 -4.65 -5.63 12.74
C THR A 59 -4.10 -4.73 11.64
N LEU A 60 -3.18 -3.80 11.93
CA LEU A 60 -2.62 -2.88 10.93
C LEU A 60 -1.19 -3.28 10.54
N VAL A 61 -0.92 -3.23 9.25
CA VAL A 61 0.42 -3.38 8.68
C VAL A 61 0.76 -2.11 7.91
N ALA A 62 1.99 -1.61 8.12
CA ALA A 62 2.50 -0.43 7.45
C ALA A 62 3.86 -0.70 6.84
N SER A 63 4.15 -0.03 5.73
CA SER A 63 5.45 -0.05 5.06
C SER A 63 5.82 1.37 4.62
N ALA A 64 7.08 1.72 4.78
CA ALA A 64 7.64 2.98 4.28
C ALA A 64 8.70 2.68 3.21
N ILE A 65 8.60 3.35 2.06
CA ILE A 65 9.51 3.17 0.94
C ILE A 65 9.93 4.51 0.33
N THR A 66 11.15 4.58 -0.20
CA THR A 66 11.53 5.65 -1.13
C THR A 66 11.34 5.18 -2.56
N TRP A 67 10.54 5.94 -3.30
CA TRP A 67 10.30 5.73 -4.72
C TRP A 67 10.78 6.95 -5.50
N GLN A 68 11.50 6.71 -6.60
CA GLN A 68 11.92 7.76 -7.52
C GLN A 68 11.02 7.79 -8.75
N ASN A 69 10.59 9.00 -9.12
CA ASN A 69 9.84 9.22 -10.35
C ASN A 69 10.77 9.21 -11.58
N SER A 70 10.20 9.12 -12.79
CA SER A 70 10.92 9.27 -14.06
C SER A 70 11.71 10.58 -14.16
N ASN A 71 11.29 11.60 -13.41
CA ASN A 71 11.90 12.93 -13.40
C ASN A 71 13.09 13.04 -12.42
N GLY A 72 13.45 11.96 -11.72
CA GLY A 72 14.53 11.94 -10.72
C GLY A 72 14.13 12.44 -9.32
N GLU A 73 12.87 12.84 -9.15
CA GLU A 73 12.34 13.27 -7.85
C GLU A 73 12.13 12.07 -6.93
N THR A 74 12.61 12.19 -5.68
CA THR A 74 12.48 11.13 -4.67
C THR A 74 11.31 11.42 -3.73
N TYR A 75 10.48 10.40 -3.50
CA TYR A 75 9.32 10.47 -2.62
C TYR A 75 9.42 9.42 -1.54
N LEU A 76 9.16 9.82 -0.29
CA LEU A 76 8.86 8.90 0.80
C LEU A 76 7.36 8.57 0.75
N LYS A 77 7.04 7.30 0.47
CA LYS A 77 5.67 6.80 0.44
C LYS A 77 5.43 5.87 1.63
N ILE A 78 4.40 6.17 2.42
CA ILE A 78 3.98 5.33 3.54
C ILE A 78 2.64 4.72 3.17
N LYS A 79 2.56 3.38 3.19
CA LYS A 79 1.37 2.60 2.84
C LYS A 79 0.90 1.86 4.08
N VAL A 80 -0.36 2.04 4.44
CA VAL A 80 -0.98 1.39 5.62
C VAL A 80 -2.20 0.61 5.17
N VAL A 81 -2.27 -0.66 5.56
CA VAL A 81 -3.34 -1.60 5.17
C VAL A 81 -3.71 -2.47 6.38
N PRO A 82 -5.00 -2.80 6.58
CA PRO A 82 -5.39 -3.80 7.56
C PRO A 82 -4.94 -5.22 7.14
N ALA A 83 -4.28 -5.93 8.04
CA ALA A 83 -3.76 -7.28 7.86
C ALA A 83 -4.82 -8.39 8.04
N GLN A 84 -5.85 -8.15 8.85
CA GLN A 84 -6.93 -9.10 9.08
C GLN A 84 -8.27 -8.39 9.16
N THR A 85 -9.26 -8.95 8.45
CA THR A 85 -10.67 -8.60 8.57
C THR A 85 -11.45 -9.86 8.95
N LEU A 86 -12.18 -9.80 10.06
CA LEU A 86 -13.03 -10.91 10.50
C LEU A 86 -14.26 -10.98 9.59
N LEU A 87 -14.31 -11.96 8.69
CA LEU A 87 -15.52 -12.26 7.92
C LEU A 87 -16.52 -12.98 8.82
N LYS A 88 -17.57 -12.27 9.23
CA LYS A 88 -18.53 -12.80 10.21
C LYS A 88 -19.38 -13.97 9.68
N ASN A 89 -19.56 -14.11 8.37
CA ASN A 89 -20.52 -15.07 7.76
C ASN A 89 -19.94 -15.80 6.53
N ALA A 90 -18.85 -16.53 6.66
CA ALA A 90 -18.34 -17.36 5.56
C ALA A 90 -19.15 -18.66 5.41
N ASP A 91 -20.00 -18.73 4.39
CA ASP A 91 -20.72 -19.95 3.97
C ASP A 91 -20.41 -20.28 2.49
N LYS A 92 -20.82 -21.46 2.02
CA LYS A 92 -20.45 -22.04 0.71
C LYS A 92 -20.73 -21.16 -0.50
N ASP A 93 -21.71 -20.25 -0.41
CA ASP A 93 -22.03 -19.25 -1.43
C ASP A 93 -21.78 -17.83 -0.90
N MET A 94 -20.51 -17.44 -0.82
CA MET A 94 -20.13 -16.16 -0.21
C MET A 94 -20.05 -15.02 -1.24
N GLN A 95 -21.14 -14.25 -1.40
CA GLN A 95 -21.03 -12.89 -1.94
C GLN A 95 -20.57 -11.95 -0.81
N VAL A 96 -19.25 -11.80 -0.66
CA VAL A 96 -18.67 -10.84 0.28
C VAL A 96 -18.87 -9.43 -0.27
N VAL A 97 -19.81 -8.69 0.31
CA VAL A 97 -19.82 -7.23 0.15
C VAL A 97 -18.72 -6.70 1.06
N LEU A 98 -17.51 -6.60 0.50
CA LEU A 98 -16.42 -5.88 1.15
C LEU A 98 -16.81 -4.41 1.22
N THR A 99 -17.08 -3.91 2.42
CA THR A 99 -17.08 -2.47 2.64
C THR A 99 -15.72 -1.94 2.19
N PRO A 100 -15.66 -0.85 1.41
CA PRO A 100 -14.39 -0.27 0.99
C PRO A 100 -13.62 0.13 2.25
N PHE A 101 -12.63 -0.69 2.63
CA PHE A 101 -11.71 -0.34 3.70
C PHE A 101 -10.79 0.77 3.16
N PRO A 102 -10.53 1.83 3.94
CA PRO A 102 -9.59 2.86 3.53
C PRO A 102 -8.17 2.28 3.55
N SER A 103 -7.67 1.82 2.40
CA SER A 103 -6.24 1.73 2.17
C SER A 103 -5.72 3.15 1.93
N THR A 104 -4.86 3.64 2.81
CA THR A 104 -4.34 5.02 2.72
C THR A 104 -2.86 4.99 2.37
N SER A 105 -2.49 5.80 1.38
CA SER A 105 -1.10 6.09 1.06
C SER A 105 -0.83 7.57 1.28
N PHE A 106 0.26 7.87 1.97
CA PHE A 106 0.76 9.23 2.15
C PHE A 106 2.03 9.41 1.33
N HIS A 107 2.16 10.56 0.70
CA HIS A 107 3.29 10.91 -0.16
C HIS A 107 3.95 12.16 0.38
N LEU A 108 5.23 12.04 0.72
CA LEU A 108 6.07 13.16 1.13
C LEU A 108 7.16 13.33 0.06
N LEU A 109 7.24 14.51 -0.52
CA LEU A 109 8.36 14.89 -1.38
C LEU A 109 9.61 14.99 -0.51
N THR A 110 10.66 14.25 -0.87
CA THR A 110 11.96 14.40 -0.22
C THR A 110 12.72 15.49 -0.97
N GLU A 111 12.65 16.72 -0.45
CA GLU A 111 13.51 17.80 -0.91
C GLU A 111 14.92 17.56 -0.33
N SER A 112 15.91 17.26 -1.19
CA SER A 112 17.29 17.08 -0.73
C SER A 112 17.91 18.45 -0.43
N ASN A 113 17.62 19.01 0.75
CA ASN A 113 18.39 20.13 1.26
C ASN A 113 19.73 19.59 1.78
N ASN A 114 20.82 19.87 1.05
CA ASN A 114 22.17 19.77 1.58
C ASN A 114 22.37 20.83 2.67
N ASN A 115 21.81 20.61 3.86
CA ASN A 115 22.01 21.50 4.99
C ASN A 115 23.27 21.08 5.75
N ARG A 116 24.36 21.80 5.45
CA ARG A 116 25.56 21.92 6.28
C ARG A 116 25.12 22.32 7.69
N MET A 117 25.35 21.45 8.67
CA MET A 117 25.09 21.72 10.09
C MET A 117 26.00 22.86 10.56
N PRO A 118 25.47 24.03 10.98
CA PRO A 118 26.29 24.99 11.72
C PRO A 118 26.57 24.37 13.09
N GLN A 119 27.86 24.20 13.39
CA GLN A 119 28.30 23.86 14.73
C GLN A 119 27.75 24.88 15.73
N THR A 120 27.41 24.35 16.89
CA THR A 120 27.01 25.04 18.11
C THR A 120 28.03 26.11 18.46
N ASP A 121 27.59 27.33 18.74
CA ASP A 121 28.26 28.21 19.71
C ASP A 121 27.19 28.97 20.51
N SER A 122 27.24 28.74 21.81
CA SER A 122 26.34 29.22 22.87
C SER A 122 26.55 30.70 23.20
N PHE A 123 25.46 31.46 23.39
CA PHE A 123 25.49 32.71 24.16
C PHE A 123 24.23 32.89 25.04
N SER A 124 24.49 33.20 26.31
CA SER A 124 23.57 33.40 27.42
C SER A 124 22.83 34.75 27.38
N ARG A 125 21.76 34.85 28.21
CA ARG A 125 21.28 36.07 28.92
C ARG A 125 20.38 37.00 28.07
N SER A 126 19.25 37.57 28.51
CA SER A 126 18.48 37.61 29.76
C SER A 126 17.08 38.18 29.46
N SER A 127 16.14 37.89 30.35
CA SER A 127 14.83 38.52 30.49
C SER A 127 14.87 40.04 30.60
N ILE A 128 13.83 40.70 30.07
CA ILE A 128 13.17 41.88 30.65
C ILE A 128 11.67 41.61 30.56
#